data_AF-A0A9P1GQ58-F1
#
_entry.id   AF-A0A9P1GQ58-F1
#
_cell.length_a   1.000
_cell.length_b   1.000
_cell.length_c   1.000
_cell.angle_alpha   90.00
_cell.angle_beta   90.00
_cell.angle_gamma   90.00
#
_symmetry.space_group_name_H-M   'P 1'
#
loop_
_entity.id
_entity.type
_entity.pdbx_description
1 polymer ?
#
loop_
_entity_poly.entity_id
_entity_poly.type
_entity_poly.pdbx_seq_one_letter_code
_entity_poly.pdbx_strand_id
1 'polypeptide(L)'
;QLREQQLKNEAIAASRDHFKRKVEDLCSRLGGTSGTRAGTAQTQPTTSAGTPQGPDLVSALRQVQEDLAKLADSWTETPKRTPASARSTQATPESTQKLIAMRGHAAQDPVRQEQHLAWLCSQRHELLESGLYGSGDPVLQALELKIAQAEAQLRAVKGAERR
;
A
#
# COMPACT_ATOMS: atom_id res chain seq x y z
N GLN A 1 -5.86 -32.76 -6.90
CA GLN A 1 -5.72 -31.57 -6.04
C GLN A 1 -4.27 -31.23 -5.71
N LEU A 2 -3.45 -32.14 -5.19
CA LEU A 2 -2.03 -31.85 -4.85
C LEU A 2 -1.20 -31.29 -6.03
N ARG A 3 -1.29 -31.89 -7.23
CA ARG A 3 -0.57 -31.42 -8.43
C ARG A 3 -0.98 -30.01 -8.87
N GLU A 4 -2.27 -29.68 -8.74
CA GLU A 4 -2.78 -28.35 -9.12
C GLU A 4 -2.28 -27.27 -8.15
N GLN A 5 -2.18 -27.61 -6.86
CA GLN A 5 -1.62 -26.73 -5.85
C GLN A 5 -0.11 -26.52 -6.03
N GLN A 6 0.62 -27.56 -6.44
CA GLN A 6 2.04 -27.45 -6.81
C GLN A 6 2.25 -26.50 -7.99
N LEU A 7 1.45 -26.63 -9.05
CA LEU A 7 1.51 -25.73 -10.21
C LEU A 7 1.19 -24.27 -9.83
N LYS A 8 0.20 -24.04 -8.95
CA LYS A 8 -0.12 -22.69 -8.45
C LYS A 8 1.04 -22.10 -7.65
N ASN A 9 1.67 -22.88 -6.78
CA ASN A 9 2.82 -22.43 -5.99
C ASN A 9 4.04 -22.12 -6.88
N GLU A 10 4.28 -22.94 -7.91
CA GLU A 10 5.35 -22.71 -8.88
C GLU A 10 5.11 -21.42 -9.69
N ALA A 11 3.87 -21.18 -10.14
CA ALA A 11 3.51 -19.95 -10.83
C ALA A 11 3.71 -18.70 -9.95
N ILE A 12 3.36 -18.78 -8.66
CA ILE A 12 3.58 -17.70 -7.69
C ILE A 12 5.08 -17.44 -7.48
N ALA A 13 5.87 -18.51 -7.32
CA ALA A 13 7.32 -18.39 -7.18
C ALA A 13 7.96 -17.73 -8.42
N ALA A 14 7.56 -18.16 -9.62
CA ALA A 14 8.02 -17.58 -10.88
C ALA A 14 7.64 -16.09 -11.02
N SER A 15 6.41 -15.71 -10.64
CA SER A 15 5.97 -14.31 -10.64
C SER A 15 6.79 -13.44 -9.67
N ARG A 16 7.13 -13.98 -8.49
CA ARG A 16 7.95 -13.28 -7.50
C ARG A 16 9.36 -13.03 -8.02
N ASP A 17 9.97 -14.04 -8.63
CA ASP A 17 11.34 -13.93 -9.15
C ASP A 17 11.41 -13.00 -10.37
N HIS A 18 10.38 -13.00 -11.23
CA HIS A 18 10.24 -12.02 -12.31
C HIS A 18 10.13 -10.58 -11.79
N PHE A 19 9.33 -10.36 -10.75
CA PHE A 19 9.22 -9.04 -10.12
C PHE A 19 10.56 -8.59 -9.53
N LYS A 20 11.28 -9.46 -8.81
CA LYS A 20 12.62 -9.16 -8.28
C LYS A 20 13.59 -8.72 -9.37
N ARG A 21 13.68 -9.47 -10.48
CA ARG A 21 14.55 -9.09 -11.62
C ARG A 21 14.15 -7.75 -12.24
N LYS A 22 12.84 -7.48 -12.35
CA LYS A 22 12.33 -6.18 -12.86
C LYS A 22 12.73 -5.02 -11.94
N VAL A 23 12.67 -5.23 -10.62
CA VAL A 23 13.09 -4.22 -9.63
C VAL A 23 14.61 -4.02 -9.69
N GLU A 24 15.39 -5.10 -9.73
CA GLU A 24 16.85 -5.04 -9.89
C GLU A 24 17.26 -4.32 -11.18
N ASP A 25 16.60 -4.59 -12.30
CA ASP A 25 16.79 -3.90 -13.57
C ASP A 25 16.47 -2.40 -13.46
N LEU A 26 15.32 -2.07 -12.85
CA LEU A 26 14.92 -0.67 -12.66
C LEU A 26 15.91 0.09 -11.76
N CYS A 27 16.32 -0.51 -10.65
CA CYS A 27 17.32 0.06 -9.74
C CYS A 27 18.68 0.21 -10.44
N SER A 28 19.08 -0.76 -11.26
CA SER A 28 20.32 -0.69 -12.04
C SER A 28 20.27 0.43 -13.08
N ARG A 29 19.11 0.63 -13.72
CA ARG A 29 18.90 1.71 -14.68
C ARG A 29 18.91 3.08 -14.00
N LEU A 30 18.22 3.24 -12.87
CA LEU A 30 18.19 4.49 -12.12
C LEU A 30 19.55 4.81 -11.46
N GLY A 31 20.26 3.79 -10.97
CA GLY A 31 21.59 3.93 -10.37
C GLY A 31 22.74 4.06 -11.37
N GLY A 32 22.56 3.55 -12.60
CA GLY A 32 23.56 3.55 -13.67
C GLY A 32 23.47 4.73 -14.64
N THR A 33 22.37 5.49 -14.66
CA THR A 33 22.20 6.66 -15.56
C THR A 33 23.04 7.89 -15.17
N SER A 34 23.87 7.81 -14.12
CA SER A 34 24.82 8.86 -13.72
C SER A 34 26.21 8.73 -14.34
N GLY A 35 26.48 7.71 -15.16
CA GLY A 35 27.81 7.53 -15.75
C GLY A 35 27.76 6.94 -17.14
N THR A 36 27.81 7.79 -18.16
CA THR A 36 28.85 7.80 -19.23
C THR A 36 28.37 8.66 -20.40
N ARG A 37 28.90 9.89 -20.48
CA ARG A 37 29.18 10.56 -21.76
C ARG A 37 30.70 10.57 -21.90
N ALA A 38 31.15 10.17 -23.09
CA ALA A 38 32.50 9.69 -23.41
C ALA A 38 33.67 10.68 -23.20
N GLY A 39 34.84 10.08 -22.92
CA GLY A 39 36.23 10.50 -23.14
C GLY A 39 36.60 11.96 -23.45
N THR A 40 37.55 12.52 -22.69
CA THR A 40 38.96 12.74 -23.11
C THR A 40 39.73 13.55 -22.04
N ALA A 41 40.95 13.10 -21.76
CA ALA A 41 42.11 13.83 -21.23
C ALA A 41 42.00 14.80 -20.01
N GLN A 42 42.74 14.42 -18.96
CA GLN A 42 43.73 15.23 -18.24
C GLN A 42 43.30 16.34 -17.23
N THR A 43 43.95 16.28 -16.06
CA THR A 43 44.35 17.36 -15.13
C THR A 43 43.52 17.55 -13.85
N GLN A 44 44.01 16.88 -12.80
CA GLN A 44 44.32 17.32 -11.40
C GLN A 44 43.38 18.25 -10.56
N PRO A 45 43.52 18.18 -9.22
CA PRO A 45 42.47 18.47 -8.25
C PRO A 45 42.56 19.89 -7.66
N THR A 46 41.41 20.49 -7.35
CA THR A 46 41.33 21.52 -6.29
C THR A 46 40.04 21.35 -5.48
N THR A 47 40.25 21.16 -4.18
CA THR A 47 39.26 21.27 -3.11
C THR A 47 38.69 22.69 -3.11
N SER A 48 37.38 22.80 -3.31
CA SER A 48 36.64 24.01 -2.98
C SER A 48 35.26 23.62 -2.49
N ALA A 49 35.01 23.94 -1.23
CA ALA A 49 33.72 23.82 -0.56
C ALA A 49 32.71 24.72 -1.28
N GLY A 50 31.90 24.12 -2.15
CA GLY A 50 30.80 24.77 -2.82
C GLY A 50 29.55 23.94 -2.58
N THR A 51 28.66 24.43 -1.72
CA THR A 51 27.31 23.91 -1.55
C THR A 51 26.58 23.97 -2.89
N PRO A 52 26.19 22.83 -3.51
CA PRO A 52 25.41 22.86 -4.74
C PRO A 52 23.95 23.16 -4.36
N GLN A 53 23.61 24.45 -4.26
CA GLN A 53 22.22 24.91 -4.36
C GLN A 53 21.82 24.83 -5.84
N GLY A 54 21.42 23.64 -6.27
CA GLY A 54 20.94 23.40 -7.63
C GLY A 54 19.40 23.53 -7.70
N PRO A 55 18.84 24.36 -8.59
CA PRO A 55 17.41 24.35 -8.95
C PRO A 55 16.90 22.99 -9.48
N ASP A 56 17.81 22.03 -9.61
CA ASP A 56 17.59 20.66 -10.07
C ASP A 56 16.86 19.78 -9.04
N LEU A 57 17.01 20.04 -7.73
CA LEU A 57 16.33 19.24 -6.71
C LEU A 57 14.81 19.43 -6.74
N VAL A 58 14.35 20.65 -7.00
CA VAL A 58 12.92 20.97 -7.07
C VAL A 58 12.30 20.29 -8.29
N SER A 59 13.02 20.25 -9.41
CA SER A 59 12.61 19.54 -10.62
C SER A 59 12.56 18.03 -10.39
N ALA A 60 13.57 17.46 -9.74
CA ALA A 60 13.60 16.04 -9.38
C ALA A 60 12.44 15.65 -8.45
N LEU A 61 12.15 16.46 -7.42
CA LEU A 61 11.01 16.22 -6.53
C LEU A 61 9.66 16.34 -7.24
N ARG A 62 9.53 17.31 -8.17
CA ARG A 62 8.31 17.46 -8.97
C ARG A 62 8.10 16.26 -9.91
N GLN A 63 9.17 15.73 -10.51
CA GLN A 63 9.09 14.53 -11.34
C GLN A 63 8.62 13.31 -10.54
N VAL A 64 9.17 13.12 -9.32
CA VAL A 64 8.73 12.03 -8.44
C VAL A 64 7.26 12.16 -8.06
N GLN A 65 6.77 13.38 -7.80
CA GLN A 65 5.35 13.61 -7.52
C GLN A 65 4.45 13.29 -8.71
N GLU A 66 4.86 13.65 -9.93
CA GLU A 66 4.09 13.41 -11.15
C GLU A 66 4.05 11.91 -11.51
N ASP A 67 5.16 11.21 -11.34
CA ASP A 67 5.24 9.77 -11.55
C ASP A 67 4.37 9.00 -10.54
N LEU A 68 4.34 9.43 -9.28
CA LEU A 68 3.46 8.87 -8.25
C LEU A 68 1.98 9.12 -8.53
N ALA A 69 1.62 10.32 -9.00
CA ALA A 69 0.24 10.64 -9.39
C ALA A 69 -0.23 9.74 -10.56
N LYS A 70 0.62 9.57 -11.57
CA LYS A 70 0.34 8.71 -12.72
C LYS A 70 0.18 7.24 -12.34
N LEU A 71 0.98 6.76 -11.39
CA LEU A 71 0.84 5.42 -10.84
C LEU A 71 -0.48 5.26 -10.07
N ALA A 72 -0.86 6.24 -9.26
CA ALA A 72 -2.13 6.22 -8.54
C ALA A 72 -3.33 6.16 -9.50
N ASP A 73 -3.32 6.94 -10.57
CA ASP A 73 -4.37 6.91 -11.61
C ASP A 73 -4.45 5.52 -12.26
N SER A 74 -3.30 4.91 -12.60
CA SER A 74 -3.25 3.58 -13.20
C SER A 74 -3.80 2.47 -12.29
N TRP A 75 -3.78 2.66 -10.97
CA TRP A 75 -4.33 1.71 -10.01
C TRP A 75 -5.84 1.88 -9.81
N THR A 76 -6.36 3.08 -10.06
CA THR A 76 -7.80 3.36 -10.02
C THR A 76 -8.54 3.00 -11.30
N GLU A 77 -7.82 2.78 -12.41
CA GLU A 77 -8.36 2.14 -13.60
C GLU A 77 -8.65 0.66 -13.33
N THR A 78 -9.72 0.43 -12.58
CA THR A 78 -10.44 -0.85 -12.56
C THR A 78 -10.72 -1.25 -14.02
N PRO A 79 -10.40 -2.48 -14.44
CA PRO A 79 -10.63 -2.90 -15.81
C PRO A 79 -12.11 -2.74 -16.14
N LYS A 80 -12.37 -1.82 -17.06
CA LYS A 80 -13.67 -1.43 -17.59
C LYS A 80 -14.30 -2.65 -18.24
N ARG A 81 -15.03 -3.45 -17.45
CA ARG A 81 -15.95 -4.47 -17.96
C ARG A 81 -16.93 -3.76 -18.89
N THR A 82 -16.86 -4.12 -20.16
CA THR A 82 -17.72 -3.64 -21.24
C THR A 82 -19.20 -3.75 -20.84
N PRO A 83 -20.01 -2.70 -21.08
CA PRO A 83 -21.39 -2.64 -20.62
C PRO A 83 -22.33 -3.29 -21.64
N ALA A 84 -23.31 -4.05 -21.15
CA ALA A 84 -24.55 -4.30 -21.86
C ALA A 84 -25.72 -3.76 -21.01
N SER A 85 -26.48 -2.86 -21.62
CA SER A 85 -27.79 -2.33 -21.22
C SER A 85 -27.92 -1.44 -19.97
N ALA A 86 -28.08 -0.15 -20.27
CA ALA A 86 -29.11 0.81 -19.78
C ALA A 86 -29.32 0.94 -18.26
N ARG A 87 -29.29 2.13 -17.66
CA ARG A 87 -30.01 3.35 -18.08
C ARG A 87 -29.43 4.56 -17.34
N SER A 88 -29.37 5.66 -18.07
CA SER A 88 -28.97 6.99 -17.61
C SER A 88 -29.89 7.57 -16.55
N THR A 89 -29.31 8.18 -15.52
CA THR A 89 -29.82 9.43 -14.92
C THR A 89 -28.65 10.21 -14.31
N GLN A 90 -28.42 11.40 -14.87
CA GLN A 90 -27.59 12.49 -14.32
C GLN A 90 -28.10 12.95 -12.95
N ALA A 91 -27.17 13.23 -12.02
CA ALA A 91 -27.29 14.32 -11.06
C ALA A 91 -25.92 14.65 -10.42
N THR A 92 -25.42 15.84 -10.74
CA THR A 92 -24.78 16.87 -9.88
C THR A 92 -23.75 16.47 -8.79
N PRO A 93 -22.55 17.12 -8.74
CA PRO A 93 -21.58 16.95 -7.68
C PRO A 93 -21.76 18.05 -6.62
N GLU A 94 -22.50 17.79 -5.55
CA GLU A 94 -22.45 18.64 -4.35
C GLU A 94 -22.96 17.88 -3.12
N SER A 95 -22.36 18.18 -1.96
CA SER A 95 -22.74 17.67 -0.63
C SER A 95 -22.11 16.35 -0.18
N THR A 96 -20.81 16.44 0.14
CA THR A 96 -20.28 16.22 1.50
C THR A 96 -21.33 15.79 2.56
N GLN A 97 -21.08 14.66 3.24
CA GLN A 97 -21.64 14.24 4.55
C GLN A 97 -22.92 13.36 4.66
N LYS A 98 -23.36 12.61 3.65
CA LYS A 98 -24.48 11.66 3.89
C LYS A 98 -24.36 10.30 3.20
N LEU A 99 -23.33 9.52 3.53
CA LEU A 99 -23.23 8.10 3.16
C LEU A 99 -22.53 7.21 4.22
N ILE A 100 -22.64 7.56 5.51
CA ILE A 100 -22.31 6.67 6.65
C ILE A 100 -23.57 5.90 7.13
N ALA A 101 -24.56 5.73 6.26
CA ALA A 101 -25.81 5.03 6.56
C ALA A 101 -26.14 3.96 5.50
N MET A 102 -25.15 3.12 5.17
CA MET A 102 -25.41 1.75 4.72
C MET A 102 -24.78 0.78 5.70
N ARG A 103 -25.24 0.88 6.97
CA ARG A 103 -25.01 -0.09 8.03
C ARG A 103 -25.94 -1.31 7.84
N GLY A 104 -25.90 -1.92 6.66
CA GLY A 104 -26.46 -3.25 6.40
C GLY A 104 -25.37 -4.28 6.72
N HIS A 105 -25.43 -4.96 7.85
CA HIS A 105 -26.03 -6.30 7.92
C HIS A 105 -25.40 -7.34 6.97
N ALA A 106 -24.10 -7.24 6.67
CA ALA A 106 -23.33 -8.46 6.51
C ALA A 106 -23.19 -9.05 7.91
N ALA A 107 -23.91 -10.13 8.20
CA ALA A 107 -23.65 -10.97 9.36
C ALA A 107 -22.15 -11.27 9.35
N GLN A 108 -21.39 -10.56 10.19
CA GLN A 108 -19.97 -10.80 10.30
C GLN A 108 -19.87 -12.13 11.01
N ASP A 109 -19.49 -13.15 10.24
CA ASP A 109 -19.18 -14.48 10.73
C ASP A 109 -18.31 -14.34 12.00
N PRO A 110 -18.77 -14.83 13.17
CA PRO A 110 -18.04 -14.67 14.43
C PRO A 110 -16.63 -15.29 14.33
N VAL A 111 -16.46 -16.34 13.53
CA VAL A 111 -15.16 -16.97 13.28
C VAL A 111 -14.23 -16.00 12.56
N ARG A 112 -14.75 -15.23 11.59
CA ARG A 112 -13.98 -14.22 10.87
C ARG A 112 -13.62 -13.02 11.76
N GLN A 113 -14.49 -12.65 12.70
CA GLN A 113 -14.18 -11.62 13.70
C GLN A 113 -13.07 -12.05 14.66
N GLU A 114 -13.10 -13.30 15.14
CA GLU A 114 -12.04 -13.85 15.99
C GLU A 114 -10.68 -13.90 15.29
N GLN A 115 -10.66 -14.34 14.02
CA GLN A 115 -9.45 -14.33 13.20
C GLN A 115 -8.93 -12.90 12.98
N HIS A 116 -9.81 -11.94 12.75
CA HIS A 116 -9.43 -10.54 12.60
C HIS A 116 -8.82 -9.97 13.89
N LEU A 117 -9.38 -10.31 15.05
CA LEU A 117 -8.80 -9.92 16.34
C LEU A 117 -7.40 -10.51 16.55
N ALA A 118 -7.23 -11.81 16.31
CA ALA A 118 -5.93 -12.46 16.41
C ALA A 118 -4.90 -11.81 15.48
N TRP A 119 -5.30 -11.47 14.25
CA TRP A 119 -4.46 -10.75 13.30
C TRP A 119 -4.05 -9.37 13.79
N LEU A 120 -4.99 -8.56 14.30
CA LEU A 120 -4.69 -7.24 14.85
C LEU A 120 -3.70 -7.31 16.03
N CYS A 121 -3.86 -8.31 16.90
CA CYS A 121 -2.94 -8.54 18.02
C CYS A 121 -1.54 -8.92 17.53
N SER A 122 -1.41 -9.75 16.48
CA SER A 122 -0.12 -10.07 15.85
C SER A 122 0.55 -8.81 15.29
N GLN A 123 -0.20 -7.99 14.56
CA GLN A 123 0.32 -6.75 13.99
C GLN A 123 0.82 -5.78 15.07
N ARG A 124 0.10 -5.67 16.19
CA ARG A 124 0.56 -4.87 17.33
C ARG A 124 1.89 -5.39 17.87
N HIS A 125 2.04 -6.71 17.99
CA HIS A 125 3.27 -7.32 18.50
C HIS A 125 4.44 -7.10 17.54
N GLU A 126 4.25 -7.35 16.25
CA GLU A 126 5.27 -7.13 15.20
C GLU A 126 5.73 -5.67 15.17
N LEU A 127 4.81 -4.71 15.30
CA LEU A 127 5.15 -3.29 15.35
C LEU A 127 6.00 -2.93 16.57
N LEU A 128 5.70 -3.52 17.74
CA LEU A 128 6.50 -3.34 18.94
C LEU A 128 7.87 -4.02 18.83
N GLU A 129 7.93 -5.22 18.26
CA GLU A 129 9.18 -5.98 18.04
C GLU A 129 10.12 -5.26 17.06
N SER A 130 9.58 -4.51 16.11
CA SER A 130 10.41 -3.72 15.18
C SER A 130 11.26 -2.64 15.88
N GLY A 131 10.89 -2.25 17.12
CA GLY A 131 11.54 -1.18 17.87
C GLY A 131 11.30 0.22 17.30
N LEU A 132 10.52 0.35 16.22
CA LEU A 132 10.22 1.63 15.57
C LEU A 132 9.03 2.36 16.23
N TYR A 133 8.17 1.63 16.94
CA TYR A 133 6.98 2.18 17.59
C TYR A 133 7.07 1.96 19.10
N GLY A 134 6.86 3.02 19.87
CA GLY A 134 6.79 2.96 21.34
C GLY A 134 5.36 2.87 21.84
N SER A 135 5.16 2.46 23.10
CA SER A 135 3.82 2.29 23.71
C SER A 135 2.95 3.56 23.73
N GLY A 136 3.52 4.73 23.49
CA GLY A 136 2.80 6.01 23.37
C GLY A 136 2.53 6.46 21.93
N ASP A 137 2.88 5.67 20.94
CA ASP A 137 2.80 6.06 19.54
C ASP A 137 1.33 6.12 19.05
N PRO A 138 0.92 7.18 18.33
CA PRO A 138 -0.44 7.30 17.80
C PRO A 138 -0.90 6.12 16.93
N VAL A 139 0.01 5.48 16.20
CA VAL A 139 -0.30 4.32 15.35
C VAL A 139 -0.69 3.12 16.21
N LEU A 140 0.07 2.85 17.27
CA LEU A 140 -0.24 1.76 18.20
C LEU A 140 -1.53 2.05 18.98
N GLN A 141 -1.78 3.29 19.39
CA GLN A 141 -3.03 3.68 20.04
C GLN A 141 -4.25 3.48 19.13
N ALA A 142 -4.14 3.87 17.86
CA ALA A 142 -5.20 3.65 16.88
C ALA A 142 -5.47 2.15 16.66
N LEU A 143 -4.42 1.33 16.67
CA LEU A 143 -4.54 -0.12 16.57
C LEU A 143 -5.19 -0.74 17.81
N GLU A 144 -4.81 -0.30 19.01
CA GLU A 144 -5.42 -0.72 20.28
C GLU A 144 -6.90 -0.36 20.36
N LEU A 145 -7.28 0.84 19.90
CA LEU A 145 -8.67 1.24 19.76
C LEU A 145 -9.46 0.30 18.82
N LYS A 146 -8.86 -0.09 17.70
CA LYS A 146 -9.48 -1.05 16.76
C LYS A 146 -9.64 -2.44 17.39
N ILE A 147 -8.64 -2.92 18.12
CA ILE A 147 -8.71 -4.19 18.87
C ILE A 147 -9.87 -4.12 19.86
N ALA A 148 -9.92 -3.09 20.70
CA ALA A 148 -11.00 -2.90 21.69
C ALA A 148 -12.39 -2.84 21.03
N GLN A 149 -12.51 -2.15 19.89
CA GLN A 149 -13.76 -2.08 19.13
C GLN A 149 -14.19 -3.46 18.59
N ALA A 150 -13.26 -4.21 18.01
CA ALA A 150 -13.55 -5.55 17.50
C ALA A 150 -13.90 -6.54 18.62
N GLU A 151 -13.26 -6.44 19.79
CA GLU A 151 -13.62 -7.23 20.98
C GLU A 151 -15.03 -6.91 21.47
N ALA A 152 -15.39 -5.62 21.51
CA ALA A 152 -16.73 -5.19 21.90
C ALA A 152 -17.80 -5.71 20.93
N GLN A 153 -17.51 -5.70 19.62
CA GLN A 153 -18.39 -6.27 18.60
C GLN A 153 -18.56 -7.78 18.78
N LEU A 154 -17.47 -8.52 18.97
CA LEU A 154 -17.53 -9.97 19.18
C LEU A 154 -18.32 -10.32 20.45
N ARG A 155 -18.11 -9.56 21.53
CA ARG A 155 -18.88 -9.74 22.78
C ARG A 155 -20.36 -9.46 22.57
N ALA A 156 -20.72 -8.43 21.81
CA ALA A 156 -22.10 -8.10 21.50
C ALA A 156 -22.79 -9.21 20.69
N VAL A 157 -22.09 -9.79 19.70
CA VAL A 157 -22.59 -10.90 18.88
C VAL A 157 -22.79 -12.16 19.74
N LYS A 158 -21.76 -12.57 20.50
CA LYS A 158 -21.85 -13.74 21.40
C LYS A 158 -22.91 -13.58 22.50
N GLY A 159 -23.14 -12.35 22.96
CA GLY A 159 -24.19 -12.05 23.94
C GLY A 159 -25.60 -12.13 23.35
N ALA A 160 -25.77 -11.81 22.07
CA ALA A 160 -27.05 -11.90 21.37
C ALA A 160 -27.46 -13.37 21.11
N GLU A 161 -26.51 -14.27 20.88
CA GLU A 161 -26.78 -15.70 20.64
C GLU A 161 -27.27 -16.45 21.89
N ARG A 162 -27.01 -15.91 23.10
CA ARG A 162 -27.38 -16.53 24.39
C ARG A 162 -28.76 -16.11 24.92
N ARG A 163 -29.48 -15.22 24.24
CA ARG A 163 -30.81 -14.73 24.64
C ARG A 163 -31.90 -15.36 23.80
#